data_AF-A0A7W1BDU4-F1
#
_entry.id   AF-A0A7W1BDU4-F1
#
_cell.length_a   1.000
_cell.length_b   1.000
_cell.length_c   1.000
_cell.angle_alpha   90.00
_cell.angle_beta   90.00
_cell.angle_gamma   90.00
#
_symmetry.space_group_name_H-M   'P 1'
#
loop_
_entity.id
_entity.type
_entity.pdbx_description
1 polymer ?
#
loop_
_entity_poly.entity_id
_entity_poly.type
_entity_poly.pdbx_seq_one_letter_code
_entity_poly.pdbx_strand_id
1 'polypeptide(L)'
;MTARLRTVRTYLGLGSNLGDRLSNLSCSVELLNAHADISVVRSSRVYETVAVGPPQPDYLNAVVEAETRRSPRALLDACLA
;
A
#
# COMPACT_ATOMS: atom_id res chain seq x y z
N MET A 1 15.29 26.01 6.88
CA MET A 1 16.02 25.28 5.83
C MET A 1 15.21 24.03 5.49
N THR A 2 14.23 24.12 4.60
CA THR A 2 13.40 22.98 4.19
C THR A 2 14.22 22.11 3.25
N ALA A 3 14.68 20.95 3.71
CA ALA A 3 15.30 19.96 2.85
C ALA A 3 14.31 19.61 1.74
N ARG A 4 14.68 19.83 0.47
CA ARG A 4 13.93 19.26 -0.66
C ARG A 4 14.10 17.74 -0.57
N LEU A 5 13.06 17.05 -0.12
CA LEU A 5 13.04 15.59 -0.13
C LEU A 5 13.08 15.14 -1.60
N ARG A 6 14.12 14.36 -1.94
CA ARG A 6 14.23 13.73 -3.25
C ARG A 6 13.10 12.71 -3.38
N THR A 7 12.58 12.56 -4.60
CA THR A 7 11.67 11.45 -4.89
C THR A 7 12.40 10.14 -4.65
N VAL A 8 11.83 9.27 -3.81
CA VAL A 8 12.34 7.94 -3.50
C VAL A 8 11.33 6.90 -3.96
N ARG A 9 11.86 5.76 -4.41
CA ARG A 9 11.06 4.59 -4.74
C ARG A 9 10.79 3.78 -3.48
N THR A 10 9.54 3.40 -3.30
CA THR A 10 9.08 2.60 -2.16
C THR A 10 8.21 1.44 -2.64
N TYR A 11 8.14 0.40 -1.82
CA TYR A 11 7.28 -0.76 -2.06
C TYR A 11 6.43 -0.98 -0.82
N LEU A 12 5.11 -1.03 -1.00
CA LEU A 12 4.14 -1.25 0.08
C LEU A 12 3.44 -2.58 -0.13
N GLY A 13 3.34 -3.37 0.94
CA GLY A 13 2.51 -4.57 0.97
C GLY A 13 1.08 -4.22 1.31
N LEU A 14 0.14 -4.76 0.55
CA LEU A 14 -1.31 -4.65 0.77
C LEU A 14 -1.86 -6.04 1.07
N GLY A 15 -2.80 -6.13 2.01
CA GLY A 15 -3.44 -7.39 2.39
C GLY A 15 -4.89 -7.19 2.84
N SER A 16 -5.79 -8.05 2.39
CA SER A 16 -7.19 -8.07 2.84
C SER A 16 -7.73 -9.49 2.93
N ASN A 17 -8.33 -9.86 4.08
CA ASN A 17 -8.94 -11.17 4.30
C ASN A 17 -10.42 -11.12 4.68
N LEU A 18 -11.03 -9.94 4.80
CA LEU A 18 -12.43 -9.78 5.21
C LEU A 18 -13.20 -8.92 4.20
N GLY A 19 -14.50 -9.21 4.05
CA GLY A 19 -15.40 -8.47 3.15
C GLY A 19 -15.02 -8.63 1.67
N ASP A 20 -15.21 -7.56 0.90
CA ASP A 20 -14.79 -7.52 -0.50
C ASP A 20 -13.28 -7.23 -0.60
N ARG A 21 -12.50 -8.31 -0.49
CA ARG A 21 -11.03 -8.28 -0.43
C ARG A 21 -10.41 -7.60 -1.64
N LEU A 22 -10.95 -7.80 -2.84
CA LEU A 22 -10.38 -7.21 -4.07
C LEU A 22 -10.70 -5.71 -4.14
N SER A 23 -11.93 -5.32 -3.84
CA SER A 23 -12.32 -3.91 -3.77
C SER A 23 -11.53 -3.16 -2.69
N ASN A 24 -11.25 -3.79 -1.54
CA ASN A 24 -10.38 -3.22 -0.51
C ASN A 24 -8.97 -2.93 -1.04
N LEU A 25 -8.35 -3.89 -1.75
CA LEU A 25 -7.03 -3.69 -2.34
C LEU A 25 -7.03 -2.55 -3.38
N SER A 26 -8.02 -2.52 -4.28
CA SER A 26 -8.16 -1.45 -5.28
C SER A 26 -8.36 -0.07 -4.64
N CYS A 27 -9.23 0.02 -3.63
CA CYS A 27 -9.47 1.25 -2.89
C CYS A 27 -8.20 1.78 -2.21
N SER A 28 -7.38 0.90 -1.61
CA SER A 28 -6.08 1.31 -1.06
C SER A 28 -5.16 1.93 -2.11
N VAL A 29 -5.15 1.42 -3.35
CA VAL A 29 -4.36 2.00 -4.44
C VAL A 29 -4.90 3.36 -4.86
N GLU A 30 -6.21 3.52 -4.93
CA GLU A 30 -6.87 4.79 -5.25
C GLU A 30 -6.58 5.86 -4.18
N LEU A 31 -6.68 5.50 -2.90
CA LEU A 31 -6.36 6.38 -1.78
C LEU A 31 -4.88 6.79 -1.76
N LEU A 32 -3.97 5.86 -2.01
CA LEU A 32 -2.54 6.16 -2.15
C LEU A 32 -2.28 7.17 -3.28
N ASN A 33 -2.93 7.00 -4.44
CA ASN A 33 -2.82 7.93 -5.57
C ASN A 33 -3.51 9.29 -5.34
N ALA A 34 -4.45 9.38 -4.40
CA ALA A 34 -5.11 10.64 -4.06
C ALA A 34 -4.19 11.57 -3.24
N HIS A 35 -3.10 11.06 -2.65
CA HIS A 35 -2.11 11.90 -1.97
C HIS A 35 -1.21 12.64 -2.96
N ALA A 36 -1.11 13.96 -2.80
CA ALA A 36 -0.28 14.81 -3.68
C ALA A 36 1.21 14.44 -3.74
N ASP A 37 1.74 13.74 -2.74
CA ASP A 37 3.16 13.35 -2.65
C ASP A 37 3.40 11.85 -2.82
N ILE A 38 2.40 11.07 -3.27
CA ILE A 38 2.51 9.64 -3.52
C ILE A 38 1.97 9.36 -4.92
N SER A 39 2.77 8.67 -5.73
CA SER A 39 2.35 8.19 -7.04
C SER A 39 2.59 6.70 -7.11
N VAL A 40 1.53 5.90 -7.25
CA VAL A 40 1.64 4.47 -7.52
C VAL A 40 2.08 4.30 -8.97
N VAL A 41 3.17 3.58 -9.19
CA VAL A 41 3.76 3.36 -10.51
C VAL A 41 3.19 2.09 -11.14
N ARG A 42 3.10 1.01 -10.35
CA ARG A 42 2.58 -0.29 -10.76
C ARG A 42 2.28 -1.17 -9.55
N SER A 43 1.54 -2.25 -9.77
CA SER A 43 1.30 -3.30 -8.78
C SER A 43 1.86 -4.64 -9.25
N SER A 44 2.06 -5.56 -8.30
CA SER A 44 2.16 -6.98 -8.59
C SER A 44 0.83 -7.54 -9.07
N ARG A 45 0.82 -8.83 -9.39
CA ARG A 45 -0.43 -9.62 -9.39
C ARG A 45 -0.98 -9.71 -7.96
N VAL A 46 -2.28 -9.98 -7.85
CA VAL A 46 -2.91 -10.36 -6.59
C VAL A 46 -2.72 -11.85 -6.37
N TYR A 47 -2.36 -12.24 -5.15
CA TYR A 47 -2.17 -13.62 -4.75
C TYR A 47 -3.08 -13.94 -3.57
N GLU A 48 -3.75 -15.09 -3.62
CA GLU A 48 -4.43 -15.64 -2.44
C GLU A 48 -3.42 -16.48 -1.64
N THR A 49 -3.32 -16.24 -0.34
CA THR A 49 -2.38 -16.93 0.54
C THR A 49 -3.02 -17.31 1.85
N VAL A 50 -2.65 -18.48 2.36
CA VAL A 50 -3.09 -18.98 3.67
C VAL A 50 -2.72 -18.00 4.77
N ALA A 51 -3.66 -17.73 5.68
CA ALA A 51 -3.40 -16.88 6.83
C ALA A 51 -2.39 -17.51 7.81
N VAL A 52 -1.49 -16.68 8.33
CA VAL A 52 -0.52 -17.08 9.36
C VAL A 52 -1.08 -16.73 10.74
N GLY A 53 -1.09 -17.69 11.66
CA GLY A 53 -1.61 -17.51 13.02
C GLY A 53 -2.90 -18.28 13.27
N PRO A 54 -3.85 -17.75 14.07
CA PRO A 54 -5.09 -18.47 14.40
C PRO A 54 -5.95 -18.70 13.14
N PRO A 55 -6.87 -19.69 13.18
CA PRO A 55 -7.79 -19.94 12.07
C PRO A 55 -8.58 -18.68 11.70
N GLN A 56 -8.45 -18.26 10.45
CA GLN A 56 -9.11 -17.10 9.85
C GLN A 56 -9.10 -17.25 8.32
N PRO A 57 -9.89 -16.45 7.58
CA PRO A 57 -9.93 -16.53 6.12
C PRO A 57 -8.59 -16.20 5.45
N ASP A 58 -8.39 -16.75 4.26
CA ASP A 58 -7.23 -16.48 3.42
C ASP A 58 -7.17 -15.01 2.97
N TYR A 59 -5.95 -14.51 2.83
CA TYR A 59 -5.68 -13.14 2.39
C TYR A 59 -5.58 -13.07 0.87
N LEU A 60 -6.12 -12.00 0.29
CA LEU A 60 -5.58 -11.45 -0.95
C LEU A 60 -4.42 -10.52 -0.60
N ASN A 61 -3.25 -10.76 -1.18
CA ASN A 61 -2.04 -9.98 -0.99
C ASN A 61 -1.52 -9.42 -2.32
N ALA A 62 -0.97 -8.21 -2.28
CA ALA A 62 -0.31 -7.57 -3.40
C ALA A 62 0.81 -6.63 -2.92
N VAL A 63 1.73 -6.27 -3.80
CA VAL A 63 2.74 -5.23 -3.58
C VAL A 63 2.52 -4.11 -4.58
N VAL A 64 2.63 -2.87 -4.12
CA VAL A 64 2.64 -1.68 -4.99
C VAL A 64 4.01 -1.02 -4.98
N GLU A 65 4.51 -0.71 -6.17
CA GLU A 65 5.64 0.20 -6.34
C GLU A 65 5.11 1.62 -6.40
N ALA A 66 5.66 2.50 -5.58
CA ALA A 66 5.29 3.90 -5.58
C ALA A 66 6.52 4.81 -5.53
N GLU A 67 6.34 6.04 -5.96
CA GLU A 67 7.28 7.12 -5.80
C GLU A 67 6.71 8.13 -4.81
N THR A 68 7.52 8.58 -3.86
CA THR A 68 7.11 9.56 -2.86
C THR A 68 8.24 10.49 -2.47
N ARG A 69 7.88 11.68 -2.00
CA ARG A 69 8.80 12.61 -1.34
C ARG A 69 8.67 12.58 0.17
N ARG A 70 7.84 11.70 0.74
CA ARG A 70 7.63 11.59 2.18
C ARG A 70 8.81 10.89 2.84
N SER A 71 9.13 11.27 4.08
CA SER A 71 9.98 10.45 4.93
C SER A 71 9.29 9.12 5.23
N PRO A 72 10.02 8.05 5.60
CA PRO A 72 9.39 6.76 5.92
C PRO A 72 8.28 6.87 6.97
N ARG A 73 8.44 7.75 7.98
CA ARG A 73 7.42 7.95 9.00
C ARG A 73 6.17 8.66 8.45
N ALA A 74 6.36 9.71 7.65
CA ALA A 74 5.24 10.43 7.03
C ALA A 74 4.52 9.59 5.95
N LEU A 75 5.21 8.61 5.34
CA LEU A 75 4.60 7.61 4.47
C LEU A 75 3.74 6.64 5.28
N LEU A 76 4.25 6.14 6.41
CA LEU A 76 3.46 5.30 7.32
C LEU A 76 2.20 6.01 7.80
N ASP A 77 2.30 7.28 8.18
CA ASP A 77 1.15 8.07 8.63
C ASP A 77 0.11 8.22 7.50
N ALA A 78 0.53 8.32 6.23
CA ALA A 78 -0.39 8.33 5.09
C ALA A 78 -1.06 6.97 4.86
N CYS A 79 -0.36 5.85 5.11
CA CYS A 79 -0.94 4.50 5.00
C CYS A 79 -1.94 4.17 6.11
N LEU A 80 -1.95 4.92 7.21
CA LEU A 80 -2.83 4.70 8.37
C LEU A 80 -4.06 5.61 8.39
N ALA A 81 -4.14 6.57 7.46
CA ALA A 81 -5.24 7.52 7.33
C ALA A 81 -6.45 6.89 6.62
#